data_AF-A0A1V6JQM2-F1
#
_entry.id   AF-A0A1V6JQM2-F1
#
_cell.length_a   1.000
_cell.length_b   1.000
_cell.length_c   1.000
_cell.angle_alpha   90.00
_cell.angle_beta   90.00
_cell.angle_gamma   90.00
#
_symmetry.space_group_name_H-M   'P 1'
#
loop_
_entity.id
_entity.type
_entity.pdbx_description
1 polymer ?
#
loop_
_entity_poly.entity_id
_entity_poly.type
_entity_poly.pdbx_seq_one_letter_code
_entity_poly.pdbx_strand_id
1 'polypeptide(L)'
;MILQIFLNIKLMKRALLVFAIMLVSLQTIAGDTIRVMQYNLLYYDRNTGWCNATNNNVDSKDGYLRDITGYYKPDIFTVNEMNGSVTSVQRLLDNVFVSNGQSYFKRANFAGSYLVNMLYYNSNKLGLKSQQYITTSPRITDVYQLYYKSEGLLRGDTTYLTCIVTHLKAGNTSSDQQDRATAAQQIMSFIENRNIRGNILIMGDMNVYYSSESAFQTLVTETQSGVRFFDPINKIGNWNNNPTYAQYHTQSTHTSNDNSCPSGGGMDDRFDFILATKPIMEGALGLQYVTNSYWAFGQDGNRFNQSLINPPNYSLPYQVINSLYNMSDHLPVVLKLYVDTDFSSVSAVTAVNRYRVSNPFNENISLWKQGGGVERVKIQIISILGELLFEDEITLFPGEKYIIPAENFRAGFYLMSIHGAGIKEVKRIVKQ
;
A
#
# COMPACT_ATOMS: atom_id res chain seq x y z
N MET A 1 -39.08 42.39 -31.74
CA MET A 1 -38.40 41.31 -32.48
C MET A 1 -36.87 41.35 -32.33
N ILE A 2 -36.20 42.47 -32.68
CA ILE A 2 -34.73 42.59 -32.63
C ILE A 2 -34.15 42.44 -31.20
N LEU A 3 -34.78 43.04 -30.19
CA LEU A 3 -34.30 42.99 -28.79
C LEU A 3 -34.28 41.55 -28.21
N GLN A 4 -35.23 40.72 -28.64
CA GLN A 4 -35.38 39.33 -28.18
C GLN A 4 -34.31 38.41 -28.79
N ILE A 5 -33.88 38.72 -30.02
CA ILE A 5 -32.76 38.04 -30.70
C ILE A 5 -31.44 38.34 -29.97
N PHE A 6 -31.19 39.60 -29.58
CA PHE A 6 -29.99 39.97 -28.82
C PHE A 6 -29.93 39.33 -27.42
N LEU A 7 -31.07 39.21 -26.75
CA LEU A 7 -31.17 38.54 -25.45
C LEU A 7 -30.83 37.05 -25.56
N ASN A 8 -31.38 36.37 -26.58
CA ASN A 8 -31.11 34.96 -26.86
C ASN A 8 -29.65 34.71 -27.21
N ILE A 9 -29.00 35.59 -27.99
CA ILE A 9 -27.57 35.48 -28.31
C ILE A 9 -26.70 35.63 -27.05
N LYS A 10 -27.04 36.55 -26.13
CA LYS A 10 -26.32 36.70 -24.86
C LYS A 10 -26.49 35.48 -23.94
N LEU A 11 -27.69 34.91 -23.86
CA LEU A 11 -27.92 33.66 -23.12
C LEU A 11 -27.14 32.49 -23.73
N MET A 12 -27.13 32.35 -25.05
CA MET A 12 -26.43 31.28 -25.75
C MET A 12 -24.91 31.37 -25.57
N LYS A 13 -24.33 32.58 -25.59
CA LYS A 13 -22.90 32.80 -25.31
C LYS A 13 -22.53 32.50 -23.85
N ARG A 14 -23.41 32.83 -22.88
CA ARG A 14 -23.22 32.49 -21.47
C ARG A 14 -23.34 30.98 -21.24
N ALA A 15 -24.29 30.31 -21.88
CA ALA A 15 -24.43 28.86 -21.84
C ALA A 15 -23.22 28.15 -22.46
N LEU A 16 -22.70 28.64 -23.60
CA LEU A 16 -21.47 28.13 -24.21
C LEU A 16 -20.24 28.32 -23.30
N LEU A 17 -20.13 29.46 -22.62
CA LEU A 17 -19.03 29.72 -21.70
C LEU A 17 -19.09 28.80 -20.47
N VAL A 18 -20.27 28.59 -19.89
CA VAL A 18 -20.48 27.65 -18.77
C VAL A 18 -20.20 26.21 -19.21
N PHE A 19 -20.62 25.82 -20.41
CA PHE A 19 -20.33 24.51 -20.98
C PHE A 19 -18.85 24.31 -21.25
N ALA A 20 -18.15 25.33 -21.76
CA ALA A 20 -16.70 25.31 -21.96
C ALA A 20 -15.93 25.23 -20.63
N ILE A 21 -16.39 25.93 -19.58
CA ILE A 21 -15.81 25.85 -18.23
C ILE A 21 -16.05 24.46 -17.62
N MET A 22 -17.22 23.85 -17.82
CA MET A 22 -17.49 22.47 -17.40
C MET A 22 -16.60 21.45 -18.15
N LEU A 23 -16.30 21.67 -19.43
CA LEU A 23 -15.41 20.81 -20.21
C LEU A 23 -13.94 20.91 -19.75
N VAL A 24 -13.51 22.05 -19.21
CA VAL A 24 -12.15 22.24 -18.65
C VAL A 24 -12.01 21.63 -17.24
N SER A 25 -13.11 21.34 -16.53
CA SER A 25 -13.09 20.69 -15.20
C SER A 25 -12.96 19.16 -15.21
N LEU A 26 -12.86 18.52 -16.39
CA LEU A 26 -12.51 17.09 -16.49
C LEU A 26 -10.99 16.94 -16.45
N GLN A 27 -10.37 17.21 -15.29
CA GLN A 27 -9.05 16.65 -15.04
C GLN A 27 -9.22 15.14 -14.85
N THR A 28 -8.84 14.36 -15.87
CA THR A 28 -8.59 12.93 -15.67
C THR A 28 -7.46 12.83 -14.68
N ILE A 29 -7.74 12.42 -13.45
CA ILE A 29 -6.69 12.02 -12.52
C ILE A 29 -6.05 10.79 -13.16
N ALA A 30 -4.83 10.93 -13.66
CA ALA A 30 -4.05 9.82 -14.15
C ALA A 30 -3.62 8.99 -12.93
N GLY A 31 -3.99 7.72 -12.93
CA GLY A 31 -3.65 6.80 -11.85
C GLY A 31 -3.97 5.37 -12.23
N ASP A 32 -3.18 4.45 -11.73
CA ASP A 32 -3.41 3.01 -11.89
C ASP A 32 -3.80 2.40 -10.54
N THR A 33 -4.32 1.18 -10.56
CA THR A 33 -4.61 0.40 -9.36
C THR A 33 -3.80 -0.89 -9.36
N ILE A 34 -3.09 -1.15 -8.28
CA ILE A 34 -2.43 -2.43 -7.99
C ILE A 34 -3.37 -3.24 -7.09
N ARG A 35 -3.79 -4.42 -7.55
CA ARG A 35 -4.54 -5.39 -6.73
C ARG A 35 -3.58 -6.30 -5.98
N VAL A 36 -3.64 -6.29 -4.65
CA VAL A 36 -2.82 -7.15 -3.79
C VAL A 36 -3.67 -8.30 -3.26
N MET A 37 -3.11 -9.51 -3.25
CA MET A 37 -3.70 -10.71 -2.65
C MET A 37 -2.62 -11.47 -1.89
N GLN A 38 -2.85 -11.74 -0.61
CA GLN A 38 -2.08 -12.66 0.21
C GLN A 38 -2.90 -13.91 0.50
N TYR A 39 -2.31 -15.10 0.38
CA TYR A 39 -3.04 -16.35 0.58
C TYR A 39 -2.18 -17.49 1.17
N ASN A 40 -2.54 -18.03 2.33
CA ASN A 40 -2.04 -19.34 2.77
C ASN A 40 -2.65 -20.44 1.87
N LEU A 41 -1.81 -21.27 1.24
CA LEU A 41 -2.27 -22.24 0.26
C LEU A 41 -2.44 -23.66 0.81
N LEU A 42 -2.33 -23.90 2.11
CA LEU A 42 -2.44 -25.22 2.75
C LEU A 42 -1.56 -26.28 2.07
N TYR A 43 -0.30 -26.41 2.49
CA TYR A 43 0.66 -27.42 2.00
C TYR A 43 0.71 -27.56 0.46
N TYR A 44 0.75 -26.45 -0.28
CA TYR A 44 0.72 -26.49 -1.74
C TYR A 44 1.94 -27.22 -2.33
N ASP A 45 1.67 -28.30 -3.09
CA ASP A 45 2.66 -29.23 -3.64
C ASP A 45 3.59 -29.87 -2.59
N ARG A 46 3.14 -29.91 -1.32
CA ARG A 46 3.89 -30.50 -0.20
C ARG A 46 3.17 -31.73 0.33
N ASN A 47 3.81 -32.88 0.22
CA ASN A 47 3.32 -34.12 0.84
C ASN A 47 3.86 -34.27 2.28
N THR A 48 2.98 -34.68 3.18
CA THR A 48 3.24 -35.13 4.55
C THR A 48 2.56 -36.49 4.76
N GLY A 49 2.71 -37.09 5.95
CA GLY A 49 2.04 -38.36 6.27
C GLY A 49 0.51 -38.28 6.29
N TRP A 50 -0.07 -37.09 6.44
CA TRP A 50 -1.51 -36.87 6.63
C TRP A 50 -2.13 -35.87 5.64
N CYS A 51 -1.30 -35.12 4.90
CA CYS A 51 -1.71 -34.25 3.82
C CYS A 51 -0.85 -34.53 2.58
N ASN A 52 -1.44 -35.09 1.53
CA ASN A 52 -0.72 -35.53 0.33
C ASN A 52 -1.60 -35.44 -0.92
N ALA A 53 -1.09 -35.88 -2.07
CA ALA A 53 -1.79 -35.82 -3.35
C ALA A 53 -3.20 -36.49 -3.38
N THR A 54 -3.55 -37.34 -2.40
CA THR A 54 -4.88 -37.96 -2.31
C THR A 54 -5.93 -37.00 -1.76
N ASN A 55 -5.57 -36.18 -0.77
CA ASN A 55 -6.50 -35.28 -0.06
C ASN A 55 -6.15 -33.78 -0.22
N ASN A 56 -5.04 -33.48 -0.90
CA ASN A 56 -4.56 -32.14 -1.20
C ASN A 56 -3.86 -32.12 -2.57
N ASN A 57 -4.54 -32.63 -3.58
CA ASN A 57 -4.01 -32.80 -4.94
C ASN A 57 -3.61 -31.46 -5.59
N VAL A 58 -2.34 -31.31 -5.98
CA VAL A 58 -1.82 -30.06 -6.53
C VAL A 58 -2.43 -29.67 -7.88
N ASP A 59 -2.78 -30.62 -8.75
CA ASP A 59 -3.43 -30.31 -10.04
C ASP A 59 -4.83 -29.70 -9.83
N SER A 60 -5.56 -30.19 -8.83
CA SER A 60 -6.87 -29.65 -8.44
C SER A 60 -6.71 -28.24 -7.85
N LYS A 61 -5.70 -28.04 -6.99
CA LYS A 61 -5.37 -26.73 -6.42
C LYS A 61 -5.01 -25.69 -7.50
N ASP A 62 -4.35 -26.10 -8.58
CA ASP A 62 -4.12 -25.20 -9.72
C ASP A 62 -5.42 -24.73 -10.36
N GLY A 63 -6.40 -25.64 -10.51
CA GLY A 63 -7.75 -25.31 -10.98
C GLY A 63 -8.44 -24.29 -10.08
N TYR A 64 -8.41 -24.54 -8.78
CA TYR A 64 -9.03 -23.62 -7.82
C TYR A 64 -8.35 -22.25 -7.81
N LEU A 65 -7.01 -22.20 -7.84
CA LEU A 65 -6.28 -20.94 -7.94
C LEU A 65 -6.54 -20.21 -9.26
N ARG A 66 -6.71 -20.90 -10.39
CA ARG A 66 -7.12 -20.26 -11.66
C ARG A 66 -8.48 -19.57 -11.52
N ASP A 67 -9.45 -20.21 -10.89
CA ASP A 67 -10.77 -19.62 -10.68
C ASP A 67 -10.70 -18.39 -9.78
N ILE A 68 -9.98 -18.49 -8.66
CA ILE A 68 -9.85 -17.41 -7.66
C ILE A 68 -9.08 -16.23 -8.24
N THR A 69 -7.88 -16.47 -8.78
CA THR A 69 -7.02 -15.42 -9.32
C THR A 69 -7.53 -14.90 -10.66
N GLY A 70 -8.22 -15.72 -11.46
CA GLY A 70 -8.89 -15.30 -12.69
C GLY A 70 -10.06 -14.35 -12.42
N TYR A 71 -10.76 -14.54 -11.30
CA TYR A 71 -11.82 -13.62 -10.86
C TYR A 71 -11.26 -12.33 -10.26
N TYR A 72 -10.38 -12.42 -9.26
CA TYR A 72 -9.86 -11.23 -8.57
C TYR A 72 -8.85 -10.43 -9.42
N LYS A 73 -8.05 -11.13 -10.24
CA LYS A 73 -6.98 -10.59 -11.09
C LYS A 73 -5.95 -9.79 -10.28
N PRO A 74 -5.21 -10.42 -9.36
CA PRO A 74 -4.17 -9.72 -8.60
C PRO A 74 -3.08 -9.18 -9.52
N ASP A 75 -2.40 -8.12 -9.10
CA ASP A 75 -1.14 -7.64 -9.66
C ASP A 75 0.05 -8.01 -8.77
N ILE A 76 -0.19 -8.17 -7.47
CA ILE A 76 0.73 -8.75 -6.49
C ILE A 76 0.00 -9.93 -5.85
N PHE A 77 0.59 -11.11 -5.98
CA PHE A 77 0.11 -12.33 -5.34
C PHE A 77 1.21 -12.93 -4.48
N THR A 78 0.99 -12.94 -3.18
CA THR A 78 1.91 -13.50 -2.19
C THR A 78 1.27 -14.67 -1.48
N VAL A 79 2.07 -15.64 -1.10
CA VAL A 79 1.56 -16.90 -0.57
C VAL A 79 2.35 -17.39 0.63
N ASN A 80 1.69 -18.15 1.51
CA ASN A 80 2.33 -19.01 2.50
C ASN A 80 2.12 -20.49 2.13
N GLU A 81 2.86 -21.37 2.79
CA GLU A 81 2.72 -22.84 2.68
C GLU A 81 2.99 -23.44 1.31
N MET A 82 3.88 -22.83 0.54
CA MET A 82 4.38 -23.43 -0.68
C MET A 82 5.46 -24.48 -0.36
N ASN A 83 5.50 -25.57 -1.13
CA ASN A 83 6.63 -26.47 -1.07
C ASN A 83 7.92 -25.77 -1.56
N GLY A 84 9.00 -25.92 -0.80
CA GLY A 84 10.30 -25.29 -1.08
C GLY A 84 11.09 -26.00 -2.18
N SER A 85 10.58 -26.03 -3.40
CA SER A 85 11.30 -26.55 -4.57
C SER A 85 11.08 -25.67 -5.80
N VAL A 86 12.08 -25.61 -6.69
CA VAL A 86 12.00 -24.83 -7.94
C VAL A 86 10.76 -25.22 -8.75
N THR A 87 10.46 -26.52 -8.85
CA THR A 87 9.28 -27.02 -9.56
C THR A 87 7.99 -26.48 -8.95
N SER A 88 7.84 -26.53 -7.63
CA SER A 88 6.61 -26.09 -6.94
C SER A 88 6.38 -24.59 -7.11
N VAL A 89 7.43 -23.78 -6.95
CA VAL A 89 7.33 -22.31 -7.07
C VAL A 89 7.23 -21.84 -8.52
N GLN A 90 7.69 -22.64 -9.48
CA GLN A 90 7.51 -22.35 -10.90
C GLN A 90 6.09 -22.71 -11.36
N ARG A 91 5.49 -23.75 -10.76
CA ARG A 91 4.20 -24.30 -11.13
C ARG A 91 3.08 -23.27 -11.25
N LEU A 92 3.00 -22.29 -10.33
CA LEU A 92 1.96 -21.25 -10.42
C LEU A 92 2.11 -20.38 -11.68
N LEU A 93 3.33 -20.10 -12.13
CA LEU A 93 3.53 -19.37 -13.38
C LEU A 93 3.10 -20.19 -14.59
N ASP A 94 3.34 -21.49 -14.57
CA ASP A 94 3.14 -22.40 -15.70
C ASP A 94 1.70 -22.91 -15.80
N ASN A 95 0.99 -23.02 -14.67
CA ASN A 95 -0.33 -23.64 -14.61
C ASN A 95 -1.45 -22.69 -14.18
N VAL A 96 -1.15 -21.63 -13.40
CA VAL A 96 -2.17 -20.73 -12.86
C VAL A 96 -2.22 -19.40 -13.61
N PHE A 97 -1.08 -18.76 -13.83
CA PHE A 97 -1.01 -17.45 -14.46
C PHE A 97 -0.81 -17.48 -16.00
N VAL A 98 -0.98 -18.64 -16.63
CA VAL A 98 -0.90 -18.77 -18.09
C VAL A 98 -2.23 -18.43 -18.74
N SER A 99 -2.20 -17.53 -19.73
CA SER A 99 -3.31 -17.27 -20.65
C SER A 99 -2.79 -17.31 -22.08
N ASN A 100 -3.43 -18.10 -22.95
CA ASN A 100 -2.99 -18.30 -24.35
C ASN A 100 -1.50 -18.67 -24.51
N GLY A 101 -0.96 -19.47 -23.59
CA GLY A 101 0.43 -19.93 -23.63
C GLY A 101 1.47 -18.88 -23.19
N GLN A 102 1.05 -17.72 -22.68
CA GLN A 102 1.94 -16.71 -22.11
C GLN A 102 1.49 -16.31 -20.70
N SER A 103 2.47 -16.06 -19.83
CA SER A 103 2.23 -15.46 -18.52
C SER A 103 2.90 -14.10 -18.48
N TYR A 104 2.12 -13.07 -18.16
CA TYR A 104 2.67 -11.74 -17.84
C TYR A 104 3.10 -11.64 -16.38
N PHE A 105 2.98 -12.72 -15.60
CA PHE A 105 3.52 -12.77 -14.24
C PHE A 105 4.99 -13.17 -14.23
N LYS A 106 5.71 -12.63 -13.25
CA LYS A 106 7.03 -13.09 -12.82
C LYS A 106 6.98 -13.46 -11.35
N ARG A 107 7.99 -14.18 -10.87
CA ARG A 107 8.15 -14.52 -9.46
C ARG A 107 9.50 -14.04 -8.93
N ALA A 108 9.58 -13.86 -7.61
CA ALA A 108 10.86 -13.73 -6.92
C ALA A 108 11.58 -15.09 -6.85
N ASN A 109 12.84 -15.10 -6.40
CA ASN A 109 13.47 -16.37 -6.04
C ASN A 109 12.92 -16.83 -4.69
N PHE A 110 12.73 -18.14 -4.55
CA PHE A 110 12.31 -18.72 -3.28
C PHE A 110 13.49 -18.81 -2.31
N ALA A 111 13.20 -18.75 -1.01
CA ALA A 111 14.12 -19.00 0.07
C ALA A 111 13.48 -19.94 1.10
N GLY A 112 14.29 -20.62 1.91
CA GLY A 112 13.81 -21.60 2.89
C GLY A 112 13.52 -22.98 2.27
N SER A 113 13.15 -23.94 3.12
CA SER A 113 13.01 -25.36 2.75
C SER A 113 11.68 -25.99 3.18
N TYR A 114 10.92 -25.33 4.05
CA TYR A 114 9.69 -25.83 4.62
C TYR A 114 8.60 -24.77 4.62
N LEU A 115 7.48 -25.04 3.95
CA LEU A 115 6.30 -24.18 3.87
C LEU A 115 6.68 -22.72 3.55
N VAL A 116 7.40 -22.55 2.45
CA VAL A 116 8.03 -21.29 2.07
C VAL A 116 6.97 -20.26 1.67
N ASN A 117 7.33 -18.99 1.80
CA ASN A 117 6.55 -17.91 1.22
C ASN A 117 7.04 -17.63 -0.21
N MET A 118 6.17 -17.03 -1.02
CA MET A 118 6.53 -16.61 -2.37
C MET A 118 5.83 -15.31 -2.76
N LEU A 119 6.46 -14.57 -3.68
CA LEU A 119 5.88 -13.43 -4.38
C LEU A 119 5.81 -13.70 -5.88
N TYR A 120 4.63 -13.49 -6.45
CA TYR A 120 4.33 -13.43 -7.87
C TYR A 120 3.77 -12.04 -8.19
N TYR A 121 4.17 -11.45 -9.32
CA TYR A 121 3.75 -10.09 -9.68
C TYR A 121 3.50 -9.95 -11.18
N ASN A 122 2.50 -9.14 -11.52
CA ASN A 122 2.18 -8.73 -12.88
C ASN A 122 3.32 -7.86 -13.43
N SER A 123 4.12 -8.45 -14.32
CA SER A 123 5.31 -7.81 -14.86
C SER A 123 5.01 -6.73 -15.91
N ASN A 124 3.76 -6.53 -16.32
CA ASN A 124 3.37 -5.36 -17.09
C ASN A 124 3.33 -4.10 -16.23
N LYS A 125 2.96 -4.23 -14.94
CA LYS A 125 2.86 -3.11 -14.00
C LYS A 125 4.06 -2.95 -13.10
N LEU A 126 4.73 -4.05 -12.74
CA LEU A 126 5.69 -4.07 -11.65
C LEU A 126 7.02 -4.68 -12.10
N GLY A 127 8.09 -4.27 -11.42
CA GLY A 127 9.39 -4.94 -11.47
C GLY A 127 9.92 -5.22 -10.08
N LEU A 128 10.66 -6.33 -9.94
CA LEU A 128 11.39 -6.64 -8.70
C LEU A 128 12.72 -5.86 -8.69
N LYS A 129 12.89 -4.98 -7.71
CA LYS A 129 14.12 -4.20 -7.48
C LYS A 129 15.14 -5.01 -6.71
N SER A 130 14.71 -5.61 -5.60
CA SER A 130 15.58 -6.40 -4.72
C SER A 130 14.75 -7.39 -3.90
N GLN A 131 15.44 -8.39 -3.35
CA GLN A 131 14.87 -9.37 -2.44
C GLN A 131 15.87 -9.68 -1.33
N GLN A 132 15.37 -9.89 -0.11
CA GLN A 132 16.11 -10.28 1.07
C GLN A 132 15.22 -11.22 1.90
N TYR A 133 15.77 -11.82 2.95
CA TYR A 133 15.00 -12.59 3.91
C TYR A 133 15.50 -12.35 5.33
N ILE A 134 14.65 -12.66 6.30
CA ILE A 134 14.90 -12.59 7.73
C ILE A 134 14.83 -14.01 8.26
N THR A 135 15.83 -14.43 9.04
CA THR A 135 15.92 -15.77 9.63
C THR A 135 14.99 -15.95 10.82
N THR A 136 13.69 -15.68 10.62
CA THR A 136 12.64 -15.99 11.59
C THR A 136 12.42 -17.50 11.68
N SER A 137 11.80 -17.93 12.78
CA SER A 137 11.43 -19.32 13.06
C SER A 137 9.92 -19.40 13.32
N PRO A 138 9.22 -20.49 12.93
CA PRO A 138 9.75 -21.72 12.30
C PRO A 138 9.95 -21.59 10.78
N ARG A 139 9.45 -20.52 10.16
CA ARG A 139 9.69 -20.20 8.75
C ARG A 139 10.36 -18.84 8.64
N ILE A 140 11.17 -18.68 7.61
CA ILE A 140 11.77 -17.39 7.29
C ILE A 140 10.70 -16.39 6.85
N THR A 141 11.01 -15.10 6.96
CA THR A 141 10.19 -14.00 6.47
C THR A 141 10.87 -13.38 5.27
N ASP A 142 10.16 -13.29 4.15
CA ASP A 142 10.69 -12.75 2.90
C ASP A 142 10.45 -11.24 2.80
N VAL A 143 11.42 -10.52 2.24
CA VAL A 143 11.36 -9.06 2.05
C VAL A 143 11.63 -8.76 0.59
N TYR A 144 10.59 -8.32 -0.12
CA TYR A 144 10.67 -7.99 -1.54
C TYR A 144 10.48 -6.48 -1.73
N GLN A 145 11.33 -5.86 -2.54
CA GLN A 145 11.14 -4.49 -2.97
C GLN A 145 10.72 -4.48 -4.44
N LEU A 146 9.51 -4.00 -4.70
CA LEU A 146 8.96 -3.78 -6.02
C LEU A 146 9.05 -2.30 -6.40
N TYR A 147 9.03 -2.02 -7.70
CA TYR A 147 8.80 -0.70 -8.26
C TYR A 147 7.69 -0.75 -9.30
N TYR A 148 6.91 0.32 -9.38
CA TYR A 148 5.88 0.49 -10.40
C TYR A 148 6.49 0.92 -11.73
N LYS A 149 6.02 0.38 -12.85
CA LYS A 149 6.50 0.76 -14.19
C LYS A 149 5.75 2.00 -14.68
N SER A 150 6.05 3.15 -14.10
CA SER A 150 5.52 4.44 -14.56
C SER A 150 6.15 4.84 -15.91
N GLU A 151 5.48 5.75 -16.63
CA GLU A 151 6.09 6.40 -17.80
C GLU A 151 7.35 7.22 -17.41
N GLY A 152 7.39 7.73 -16.18
CA GLY A 152 8.53 8.44 -15.59
C GLY A 152 9.74 7.57 -15.26
N LEU A 153 9.61 6.23 -15.31
CA LEU A 153 10.70 5.30 -14.95
C LEU A 153 11.97 5.53 -15.79
N LEU A 154 11.82 5.92 -17.07
CA LEU A 154 12.96 6.24 -17.95
C LEU A 154 13.78 7.44 -17.45
N ARG A 155 13.20 8.29 -16.60
CA ARG A 155 13.84 9.47 -15.98
C ARG A 155 14.34 9.17 -14.57
N GLY A 156 14.27 7.91 -14.11
CA GLY A 156 14.68 7.46 -12.78
C GLY A 156 13.63 7.67 -11.69
N ASP A 157 12.42 8.10 -12.04
CA ASP A 157 11.35 8.42 -11.11
C ASP A 157 10.30 7.31 -11.05
N THR A 158 10.15 6.68 -9.89
CA THR A 158 9.17 5.62 -9.67
C THR A 158 8.81 5.49 -8.20
N THR A 159 7.59 5.03 -7.96
CA THR A 159 7.16 4.60 -6.64
C THR A 159 7.68 3.20 -6.32
N TYR A 160 8.21 3.04 -5.11
CA TYR A 160 8.62 1.75 -4.57
C TYR A 160 7.60 1.23 -3.56
N LEU A 161 7.50 -0.09 -3.48
CA LEU A 161 6.69 -0.81 -2.51
C LEU A 161 7.52 -1.95 -1.92
N THR A 162 7.62 -2.01 -0.60
CA THR A 162 8.22 -3.16 0.09
C THR A 162 7.11 -4.09 0.56
N CYS A 163 7.18 -5.36 0.18
CA CYS A 163 6.30 -6.43 0.65
C CYS A 163 7.09 -7.34 1.58
N ILE A 164 6.71 -7.39 2.85
CA ILE A 164 7.25 -8.31 3.85
C ILE A 164 6.23 -9.44 3.99
N VAL A 165 6.61 -10.66 3.60
CA VAL A 165 5.72 -11.83 3.60
C VAL A 165 6.17 -12.80 4.68
N THR A 166 5.29 -13.06 5.66
CA THR A 166 5.62 -13.88 6.84
C THR A 166 4.62 -15.01 7.03
N HIS A 167 5.07 -16.09 7.67
CA HIS A 167 4.20 -17.17 8.15
C HIS A 167 4.63 -17.50 9.58
N LEU A 168 3.96 -16.87 10.55
CA LEU A 168 4.36 -16.97 11.96
C LEU A 168 4.01 -18.33 12.55
N LYS A 169 4.47 -18.59 13.78
CA LYS A 169 4.23 -19.85 14.49
C LYS A 169 2.73 -20.10 14.70
N ALA A 170 2.24 -21.22 14.17
CA ALA A 170 0.90 -21.73 14.44
C ALA A 170 0.79 -22.35 15.83
N GLY A 171 -0.44 -22.45 16.35
CA GLY A 171 -0.76 -22.96 17.68
C GLY A 171 -1.17 -21.86 18.66
N ASN A 172 -1.83 -22.25 19.75
CA ASN A 172 -2.47 -21.34 20.70
C ASN A 172 -1.84 -21.37 22.10
N THR A 173 -0.72 -22.08 22.30
CA THR A 173 -0.05 -22.13 23.59
C THR A 173 0.74 -20.85 23.86
N SER A 174 1.09 -20.59 25.12
CA SER A 174 1.96 -19.45 25.46
C SER A 174 3.34 -19.54 24.79
N SER A 175 3.85 -20.74 24.53
CA SER A 175 5.10 -20.93 23.78
C SER A 175 4.94 -20.50 22.33
N ASP A 176 3.82 -20.86 21.69
CA ASP A 176 3.55 -20.46 20.30
C ASP A 176 3.45 -18.93 20.19
N GLN A 177 2.76 -18.29 21.14
CA GLN A 177 2.67 -16.82 21.23
C GLN A 177 4.05 -16.17 21.39
N GLN A 178 4.93 -16.77 22.20
CA GLN A 178 6.29 -16.28 22.39
C GLN A 178 7.15 -16.42 21.13
N ASP A 179 7.04 -17.54 20.40
CA ASP A 179 7.72 -17.73 19.13
C ASP A 179 7.28 -16.68 18.10
N ARG A 180 5.97 -16.40 18.01
CA ARG A 180 5.45 -15.31 17.17
C ARG A 180 6.03 -13.95 17.59
N ALA A 181 6.12 -13.68 18.90
CA ALA A 181 6.67 -12.44 19.42
C ALA A 181 8.15 -12.25 19.04
N THR A 182 8.95 -13.30 19.16
CA THR A 182 10.36 -13.29 18.74
C THR A 182 10.49 -13.05 17.25
N ALA A 183 9.67 -13.69 16.41
CA ALA A 183 9.68 -13.44 14.96
C ALA A 183 9.29 -12.00 14.62
N ALA A 184 8.25 -11.44 15.26
CA ALA A 184 7.84 -10.05 15.06
C ALA A 184 8.93 -9.05 15.47
N GLN A 185 9.64 -9.30 16.57
CA GLN A 185 10.79 -8.49 16.99
C GLN A 185 11.91 -8.54 15.96
N GLN A 186 12.26 -9.73 15.45
CA GLN A 186 13.27 -9.87 14.40
C GLN A 186 12.90 -9.10 13.13
N ILE A 187 11.61 -9.10 12.74
CA ILE A 187 11.10 -8.33 11.60
C ILE A 187 11.27 -6.83 11.84
N MET A 188 10.82 -6.31 12.98
CA MET A 188 10.90 -4.88 13.27
C MET A 188 12.34 -4.40 13.45
N SER A 189 13.21 -5.20 14.09
CA SER A 189 14.65 -4.92 14.17
C SER A 189 15.33 -4.94 12.81
N PHE A 190 14.92 -5.82 11.89
CA PHE A 190 15.45 -5.82 10.52
C PHE A 190 15.09 -4.53 9.78
N ILE A 191 13.83 -4.09 9.87
CA ILE A 191 13.34 -2.82 9.28
C ILE A 191 14.14 -1.63 9.83
N GLU A 192 14.36 -1.60 11.15
CA GLU A 192 15.12 -0.54 11.81
C GLU A 192 16.59 -0.54 11.38
N ASN A 193 17.28 -1.67 11.53
CA ASN A 193 18.71 -1.83 11.24
C ASN A 193 19.06 -1.61 9.76
N ARG A 194 18.12 -1.90 8.85
CA ARG A 194 18.29 -1.68 7.39
C ARG A 194 17.73 -0.35 6.92
N ASN A 195 17.21 0.48 7.83
CA ASN A 195 16.56 1.75 7.52
C ASN A 195 15.49 1.64 6.41
N ILE A 196 14.69 0.57 6.44
CA ILE A 196 13.60 0.36 5.47
C ILE A 196 12.46 1.31 5.85
N ARG A 197 12.11 2.24 4.96
CA ARG A 197 11.09 3.27 5.16
C ARG A 197 10.18 3.38 3.94
N GLY A 198 9.08 4.12 4.09
CA GLY A 198 8.17 4.45 3.00
C GLY A 198 6.99 3.50 2.88
N ASN A 199 6.61 3.15 1.65
CA ASN A 199 5.50 2.25 1.38
C ASN A 199 5.90 0.81 1.72
N ILE A 200 5.42 0.30 2.84
CA ILE A 200 5.69 -1.06 3.30
C ILE A 200 4.35 -1.72 3.63
N LEU A 201 4.14 -2.90 3.05
CA LEU A 201 3.12 -3.83 3.48
C LEU A 201 3.80 -4.99 4.20
N ILE A 202 3.26 -5.38 5.36
CA ILE A 202 3.53 -6.69 5.95
C ILE A 202 2.27 -7.54 5.81
N MET A 203 2.44 -8.76 5.30
CA MET A 203 1.32 -9.63 4.98
C MET A 203 1.66 -11.09 5.22
N GLY A 204 0.64 -11.89 5.49
CA GLY A 204 0.80 -13.31 5.73
C GLY A 204 -0.21 -13.87 6.71
N ASP A 205 -0.13 -15.19 6.87
CA ASP A 205 -0.69 -15.91 8.00
C ASP A 205 0.17 -15.63 9.26
N MET A 206 -0.39 -14.80 10.14
CA MET A 206 0.26 -14.38 11.38
C MET A 206 -0.12 -15.27 12.57
N ASN A 207 -1.10 -16.17 12.45
CA ASN A 207 -1.56 -17.06 13.54
C ASN A 207 -1.82 -16.36 14.89
N VAL A 208 -2.16 -15.06 14.88
CA VAL A 208 -2.48 -14.29 16.09
C VAL A 208 -3.97 -14.33 16.38
N TYR A 209 -4.34 -14.65 17.61
CA TYR A 209 -5.73 -14.81 18.04
C TYR A 209 -6.33 -13.48 18.50
N TYR A 210 -5.48 -12.63 19.09
CA TYR A 210 -5.87 -11.36 19.69
C TYR A 210 -4.85 -10.28 19.40
N SER A 211 -5.31 -9.03 19.27
CA SER A 211 -4.41 -7.89 19.08
C SER A 211 -3.47 -7.66 20.26
N SER A 212 -3.81 -8.12 21.46
CA SER A 212 -2.97 -7.99 22.66
C SER A 212 -1.77 -8.94 22.67
N GLU A 213 -1.67 -9.90 21.75
CA GLU A 213 -0.46 -10.71 21.63
C GLU A 213 0.76 -9.85 21.35
N SER A 214 1.87 -10.13 22.04
CA SER A 214 3.13 -9.37 21.94
C SER A 214 3.63 -9.27 20.49
N ALA A 215 3.40 -10.30 19.69
CA ALA A 215 3.72 -10.29 18.26
C ALA A 215 2.99 -9.17 17.51
N PHE A 216 1.66 -9.09 17.66
CA PHE A 216 0.85 -8.08 16.98
C PHE A 216 1.16 -6.67 17.52
N GLN A 217 1.29 -6.53 18.84
CA GLN A 217 1.69 -5.26 19.47
C GLN A 217 3.04 -4.76 18.95
N THR A 218 4.01 -5.65 18.74
CA THR A 218 5.32 -5.31 18.18
C THR A 218 5.20 -4.70 16.78
N LEU A 219 4.28 -5.20 15.94
CA LEU A 219 4.08 -4.69 14.58
C LEU A 219 3.38 -3.33 14.54
N VAL A 220 2.40 -3.11 15.43
CA VAL A 220 1.58 -1.88 15.42
C VAL A 220 2.12 -0.77 16.32
N THR A 221 3.13 -1.06 17.14
CA THR A 221 3.83 -0.05 17.96
C THR A 221 4.91 0.64 17.13
N GLU A 222 5.02 1.95 17.28
CA GLU A 222 6.02 2.76 16.60
C GLU A 222 7.42 2.47 17.13
N THR A 223 8.31 2.03 16.22
CA THR A 223 9.76 1.94 16.48
C THR A 223 10.37 3.33 16.72
N GLN A 224 11.60 3.38 17.25
CA GLN A 224 12.34 4.64 17.40
C GLN A 224 12.53 5.35 16.05
N SER A 225 12.58 4.57 14.98
CA SER A 225 12.71 5.06 13.61
C SER A 225 11.41 5.53 12.95
N GLY A 226 10.29 5.54 13.67
CA GLY A 226 8.99 6.03 13.19
C GLY A 226 8.21 5.05 12.31
N VAL A 227 8.65 3.79 12.22
CA VAL A 227 7.90 2.75 11.50
C VAL A 227 6.95 2.03 12.44
N ARG A 228 5.67 1.91 12.04
CA ARG A 228 4.66 0.98 12.55
C ARG A 228 3.72 0.58 11.43
N PHE A 229 2.99 -0.50 11.65
CA PHE A 229 1.93 -0.97 10.77
C PHE A 229 0.54 -0.62 11.28
N PHE A 230 -0.36 -0.31 10.36
CA PHE A 230 -1.77 -0.04 10.60
C PHE A 230 -2.61 -1.14 9.96
N ASP A 231 -3.70 -1.49 10.63
CA ASP A 231 -4.75 -2.33 10.05
C ASP A 231 -5.64 -1.47 9.14
N PRO A 232 -5.66 -1.67 7.80
CA PRO A 232 -6.38 -0.79 6.88
C PRO A 232 -7.89 -0.73 7.11
N ILE A 233 -8.47 -1.75 7.75
CA ILE A 233 -9.90 -1.81 8.10
C ILE A 233 -10.21 -1.36 9.52
N ASN A 234 -9.19 -1.03 10.31
CA ASN A 234 -9.31 -0.63 11.72
C ASN A 234 -10.16 -1.63 12.53
N LYS A 235 -9.82 -2.92 12.45
CA LYS A 235 -10.47 -4.02 13.17
C LYS A 235 -9.49 -4.73 14.08
N ILE A 236 -8.68 -3.95 14.80
CA ILE A 236 -7.82 -4.44 15.86
C ILE A 236 -8.70 -4.91 17.03
N GLY A 237 -8.48 -6.13 17.53
CA GLY A 237 -9.13 -6.61 18.74
C GLY A 237 -9.02 -8.13 18.93
N ASN A 238 -10.03 -8.72 19.55
CA ASN A 238 -10.08 -10.15 19.88
C ASN A 238 -10.82 -10.91 18.77
N TRP A 239 -10.08 -11.55 17.86
CA TRP A 239 -10.62 -12.13 16.65
C TRP A 239 -11.15 -13.55 16.85
N ASN A 240 -10.43 -14.36 17.62
CA ASN A 240 -10.76 -15.77 17.79
C ASN A 240 -12.16 -15.99 18.40
N ASN A 241 -12.92 -16.88 17.78
CA ASN A 241 -14.24 -17.34 18.23
C ASN A 241 -15.14 -16.17 18.66
N ASN A 242 -15.08 -15.07 17.91
CA ASN A 242 -15.81 -13.85 18.21
C ASN A 242 -16.73 -13.46 17.05
N PRO A 243 -18.07 -13.56 17.21
CA PRO A 243 -19.00 -13.28 16.13
C PRO A 243 -18.98 -11.82 15.66
N THR A 244 -18.51 -10.87 16.48
CA THR A 244 -18.35 -9.47 16.06
C THR A 244 -17.30 -9.30 14.95
N TYR A 245 -16.38 -10.26 14.82
CA TYR A 245 -15.35 -10.31 13.79
C TYR A 245 -15.65 -11.30 12.66
N ALA A 246 -16.84 -11.92 12.63
CA ALA A 246 -17.20 -12.94 11.64
C ALA A 246 -16.95 -12.52 10.19
N GLN A 247 -17.22 -11.26 9.84
CA GLN A 247 -16.99 -10.70 8.50
C GLN A 247 -15.49 -10.55 8.12
N TYR A 248 -14.59 -10.72 9.08
CA TYR A 248 -13.14 -10.58 8.92
C TYR A 248 -12.38 -11.89 9.16
N HIS A 249 -13.07 -12.97 9.55
CA HIS A 249 -12.42 -14.27 9.72
C HIS A 249 -11.91 -14.80 8.39
N THR A 250 -10.73 -15.40 8.44
CA THR A 250 -10.00 -15.97 7.32
C THR A 250 -9.75 -17.46 7.49
N GLN A 251 -9.92 -18.04 8.68
CA GLN A 251 -9.82 -19.48 8.94
C GLN A 251 -10.91 -19.91 9.94
N SER A 252 -11.42 -21.15 9.93
CA SER A 252 -11.27 -22.16 8.89
C SER A 252 -12.44 -22.20 7.90
N THR A 253 -12.14 -22.39 6.60
CA THR A 253 -13.17 -22.68 5.60
C THR A 253 -13.91 -24.01 5.86
N HIS A 254 -13.40 -24.88 6.73
CA HIS A 254 -13.96 -26.18 7.07
C HIS A 254 -14.41 -26.26 8.53
N THR A 255 -15.57 -26.88 8.78
CA THR A 255 -16.04 -27.17 10.16
C THR A 255 -15.23 -28.28 10.84
N SER A 256 -14.73 -29.22 10.04
CA SER A 256 -14.12 -30.47 10.52
C SER A 256 -12.96 -30.86 9.60
N ASN A 257 -12.04 -31.66 10.12
CA ASN A 257 -10.86 -32.12 9.39
C ASN A 257 -11.21 -33.29 8.44
N ASP A 258 -12.28 -33.16 7.65
CA ASP A 258 -12.98 -34.29 7.00
C ASP A 258 -12.10 -35.10 6.03
N ASN A 259 -11.06 -34.50 5.46
CA ASN A 259 -10.08 -35.18 4.61
C ASN A 259 -8.65 -35.09 5.19
N SER A 260 -8.51 -34.87 6.50
CA SER A 260 -7.28 -34.85 7.32
C SER A 260 -6.21 -33.81 6.99
N CYS A 261 -6.32 -33.03 5.92
CA CYS A 261 -5.37 -31.96 5.60
C CYS A 261 -5.73 -30.55 6.14
N PRO A 262 -6.91 -29.97 5.83
CA PRO A 262 -7.31 -28.66 6.31
C PRO A 262 -7.59 -28.69 7.81
N SER A 263 -7.31 -27.57 8.47
CA SER A 263 -7.77 -27.32 9.83
C SER A 263 -9.30 -27.21 9.84
N GLY A 264 -9.95 -27.68 10.91
CA GLY A 264 -11.39 -27.55 11.15
C GLY A 264 -11.72 -26.36 12.06
N GLY A 265 -12.93 -26.32 12.62
CA GLY A 265 -13.39 -25.28 13.55
C GLY A 265 -14.43 -24.32 12.95
N GLY A 266 -14.45 -24.17 11.62
CA GLY A 266 -15.29 -23.22 10.90
C GLY A 266 -14.72 -21.79 10.93
N MET A 267 -15.39 -20.84 10.28
CA MET A 267 -14.86 -19.47 10.12
C MET A 267 -14.89 -18.69 11.44
N ASP A 268 -13.85 -18.81 12.26
CA ASP A 268 -13.80 -18.31 13.64
C ASP A 268 -12.51 -17.57 14.01
N ASP A 269 -11.54 -17.49 13.09
CA ASP A 269 -10.25 -16.83 13.30
C ASP A 269 -9.91 -15.85 12.18
N ARG A 270 -9.24 -14.73 12.53
CA ARG A 270 -8.59 -13.82 11.58
C ARG A 270 -7.07 -13.99 11.70
N PHE A 271 -6.49 -14.90 10.93
CA PHE A 271 -5.05 -15.13 10.94
C PHE A 271 -4.31 -14.47 9.79
N ASP A 272 -5.00 -14.16 8.69
CA ASP A 272 -4.38 -13.58 7.51
C ASP A 272 -4.55 -12.06 7.53
N PHE A 273 -3.44 -11.35 7.36
CA PHE A 273 -3.41 -9.88 7.39
C PHE A 273 -2.66 -9.32 6.18
N ILE A 274 -3.08 -8.11 5.79
CA ILE A 274 -2.23 -7.15 5.08
C ILE A 274 -2.25 -5.86 5.90
N LEU A 275 -1.16 -5.58 6.61
CA LEU A 275 -0.99 -4.33 7.34
C LEU A 275 -0.09 -3.38 6.55
N ALA A 276 -0.31 -2.08 6.70
CA ALA A 276 0.34 -1.06 5.88
C ALA A 276 0.97 0.04 6.73
N THR A 277 2.07 0.62 6.25
CA THR A 277 2.67 1.79 6.90
C THR A 277 1.88 3.07 6.62
N LYS A 278 2.10 4.10 7.45
CA LYS A 278 1.48 5.42 7.32
C LYS A 278 1.55 6.01 5.90
N PRO A 279 2.67 5.95 5.15
CA PRO A 279 2.72 6.47 3.79
C PRO A 279 1.69 5.86 2.84
N ILE A 280 1.38 4.57 2.97
CA ILE A 280 0.32 3.92 2.19
C ILE A 280 -1.06 4.37 2.67
N MET A 281 -1.25 4.48 3.99
CA MET A 281 -2.55 4.91 4.54
C MET A 281 -2.91 6.34 4.13
N GLU A 282 -1.90 7.21 3.95
CA GLU A 282 -2.08 8.63 3.66
C GLU A 282 -1.78 9.02 2.20
N GLY A 283 -1.29 8.10 1.37
CA GLY A 283 -0.91 8.41 -0.02
C GLY A 283 0.37 9.25 -0.15
N ALA A 284 1.18 9.33 0.90
CA ALA A 284 2.25 10.34 1.02
C ALA A 284 3.44 10.10 0.07
N LEU A 285 3.59 8.89 -0.48
CA LEU A 285 4.72 8.50 -1.32
C LEU A 285 4.25 7.81 -2.61
N GLY A 286 3.21 8.34 -3.25
CA GLY A 286 2.72 7.88 -4.56
C GLY A 286 1.95 6.56 -4.57
N LEU A 287 1.79 5.89 -3.41
CA LEU A 287 0.90 4.75 -3.22
C LEU A 287 -0.07 5.04 -2.10
N GLN A 288 -1.36 4.80 -2.36
CA GLN A 288 -2.41 4.99 -1.37
C GLN A 288 -3.30 3.76 -1.26
N TYR A 289 -3.63 3.33 -0.04
CA TYR A 289 -4.69 2.35 0.17
C TYR A 289 -6.03 2.88 -0.37
N VAL A 290 -6.68 2.12 -1.25
CA VAL A 290 -8.04 2.44 -1.69
C VAL A 290 -9.00 2.08 -0.57
N THR A 291 -9.61 3.09 0.04
CA THR A 291 -10.55 2.91 1.15
C THR A 291 -11.64 1.88 0.82
N ASN A 292 -11.95 1.01 1.78
CA ASN A 292 -12.92 -0.08 1.67
C ASN A 292 -12.58 -1.16 0.62
N SER A 293 -11.34 -1.21 0.13
CA SER A 293 -10.92 -2.28 -0.78
C SER A 293 -10.38 -3.52 -0.07
N TYR A 294 -10.05 -3.43 1.22
CA TYR A 294 -9.59 -4.57 1.99
C TYR A 294 -10.73 -5.56 2.23
N TRP A 295 -10.52 -6.83 1.95
CA TRP A 295 -11.52 -7.86 2.17
C TRP A 295 -10.89 -9.24 2.45
N ALA A 296 -11.43 -9.98 3.43
CA ALA A 296 -11.25 -11.42 3.50
C ALA A 296 -12.09 -12.04 2.36
N PHE A 297 -11.44 -12.33 1.25
CA PHE A 297 -12.09 -12.56 -0.03
C PHE A 297 -13.01 -13.79 0.01
N GLY A 298 -14.32 -13.56 -0.17
CA GLY A 298 -15.36 -14.59 -0.03
C GLY A 298 -16.03 -14.65 1.35
N GLN A 299 -15.62 -13.83 2.32
CA GLN A 299 -16.25 -13.74 3.64
C GLN A 299 -17.40 -12.72 3.62
N ASP A 300 -18.60 -13.15 4.02
CA ASP A 300 -19.79 -12.30 4.18
C ASP A 300 -20.24 -12.14 5.64
N GLY A 301 -19.59 -12.83 6.58
CA GLY A 301 -19.88 -12.79 8.01
C GLY A 301 -21.00 -13.71 8.49
N ASN A 302 -21.60 -14.52 7.61
CA ASN A 302 -22.78 -15.34 7.94
C ASN A 302 -22.45 -16.77 8.38
N ARG A 303 -21.16 -17.15 8.44
CA ARG A 303 -20.69 -18.54 8.66
C ARG A 303 -19.78 -18.67 9.87
N PHE A 304 -20.01 -17.88 10.91
CA PHE A 304 -19.29 -17.99 12.18
C PHE A 304 -19.38 -19.43 12.73
N ASN A 305 -18.22 -20.06 12.99
CA ASN A 305 -18.08 -21.47 13.40
C ASN A 305 -18.75 -22.48 12.42
N GLN A 306 -18.92 -22.10 11.16
CA GLN A 306 -19.45 -22.94 10.09
C GLN A 306 -18.48 -22.98 8.91
N SER A 307 -18.71 -23.89 7.95
CA SER A 307 -17.87 -24.01 6.77
C SER A 307 -18.15 -22.85 5.82
N LEU A 308 -17.25 -22.56 4.90
CA LEU A 308 -17.43 -21.49 3.91
C LEU A 308 -18.67 -21.70 3.02
N ILE A 309 -19.14 -22.94 2.89
CA ILE A 309 -20.19 -23.36 1.96
C ILE A 309 -21.51 -23.72 2.64
N ASN A 310 -21.57 -23.74 3.98
CA ASN A 310 -22.79 -24.07 4.72
C ASN A 310 -23.06 -23.06 5.85
N PRO A 311 -24.19 -22.33 5.85
CA PRO A 311 -25.18 -22.20 4.76
C PRO A 311 -24.55 -21.72 3.44
N PRO A 312 -25.23 -21.79 2.28
CA PRO A 312 -24.67 -21.38 1.00
C PRO A 312 -24.10 -19.94 1.01
N ASN A 313 -22.99 -19.73 0.29
CA ASN A 313 -22.30 -18.45 0.17
C ASN A 313 -22.52 -17.80 -1.20
N TYR A 314 -23.04 -16.58 -1.16
CA TYR A 314 -23.41 -15.79 -2.34
C TYR A 314 -22.57 -14.52 -2.50
N SER A 315 -21.51 -14.35 -1.70
CA SER A 315 -20.61 -13.19 -1.81
C SER A 315 -19.81 -13.15 -3.12
N LEU A 316 -19.64 -14.31 -3.75
CA LEU A 316 -18.97 -14.51 -5.03
C LEU A 316 -19.73 -15.55 -5.86
N PRO A 317 -19.45 -15.68 -7.18
CA PRO A 317 -20.00 -16.76 -7.97
C PRO A 317 -19.70 -18.13 -7.34
N TYR A 318 -20.65 -19.05 -7.43
CA TYR A 318 -20.58 -20.38 -6.82
C TYR A 318 -19.24 -21.10 -7.10
N GLN A 319 -18.77 -21.05 -8.35
CA GLN A 319 -17.49 -21.66 -8.72
C GLN A 319 -16.30 -21.09 -7.91
N VAL A 320 -16.26 -19.77 -7.69
CA VAL A 320 -15.18 -19.13 -6.93
C VAL A 320 -15.26 -19.51 -5.45
N ILE A 321 -16.47 -19.53 -4.87
CA ILE A 321 -16.69 -20.00 -3.49
C ILE A 321 -16.25 -21.44 -3.31
N ASN A 322 -16.66 -22.33 -4.23
CA ASN A 322 -16.27 -23.73 -4.20
C ASN A 322 -14.75 -23.88 -4.33
N SER A 323 -14.11 -23.10 -5.20
CA SER A 323 -12.66 -23.08 -5.33
C SER A 323 -11.97 -22.55 -4.06
N LEU A 324 -12.50 -21.52 -3.41
CA LEU A 324 -11.98 -21.04 -2.11
C LEU A 324 -12.05 -22.14 -1.03
N TYR A 325 -13.18 -22.81 -0.91
CA TYR A 325 -13.37 -23.91 0.04
C TYR A 325 -12.39 -25.06 -0.22
N ASN A 326 -12.26 -25.52 -1.47
CA ASN A 326 -11.40 -26.67 -1.79
C ASN A 326 -9.91 -26.32 -1.89
N MET A 327 -9.55 -25.04 -1.97
CA MET A 327 -8.16 -24.61 -2.13
C MET A 327 -7.38 -24.67 -0.82
N SER A 328 -7.98 -24.18 0.27
CA SER A 328 -7.31 -24.07 1.57
C SER A 328 -8.35 -23.97 2.69
N ASP A 329 -7.93 -24.30 3.90
CA ASP A 329 -8.59 -23.90 5.16
C ASP A 329 -8.58 -22.39 5.39
N HIS A 330 -7.83 -21.62 4.62
CA HIS A 330 -7.83 -20.15 4.66
C HIS A 330 -8.63 -19.51 3.52
N LEU A 331 -9.05 -18.27 3.76
CA LEU A 331 -9.44 -17.32 2.72
C LEU A 331 -8.28 -16.37 2.39
N PRO A 332 -8.12 -15.96 1.13
CA PRO A 332 -7.18 -14.90 0.79
C PRO A 332 -7.63 -13.57 1.39
N VAL A 333 -6.69 -12.75 1.82
CA VAL A 333 -6.94 -11.33 2.12
C VAL A 333 -6.44 -10.47 0.97
N VAL A 334 -7.28 -9.52 0.57
CA VAL A 334 -7.01 -8.68 -0.59
C VAL A 334 -7.12 -7.21 -0.23
N LEU A 335 -6.43 -6.34 -0.97
CA LEU A 335 -6.67 -4.91 -0.98
C LEU A 335 -6.27 -4.30 -2.33
N LYS A 336 -6.62 -3.04 -2.55
CA LYS A 336 -6.18 -2.25 -3.70
C LYS A 336 -5.31 -1.09 -3.24
N LEU A 337 -4.25 -0.83 -4.00
CA LEU A 337 -3.45 0.37 -3.89
C LEU A 337 -3.67 1.24 -5.12
N TYR A 338 -4.02 2.50 -4.92
CA TYR A 338 -3.97 3.52 -5.94
C TYR A 338 -2.53 3.98 -6.13
N VAL A 339 -2.10 4.08 -7.39
CA VAL A 339 -0.79 4.61 -7.79
C VAL A 339 -1.00 5.99 -8.36
N ASP A 340 -0.40 6.99 -7.74
CA ASP A 340 -0.33 8.34 -8.31
C ASP A 340 0.80 8.37 -9.35
N THR A 341 0.43 8.37 -10.63
CA THR A 341 1.41 8.37 -11.73
C THR A 341 1.99 9.76 -12.00
N ASP A 342 1.38 10.80 -11.46
CA ASP A 342 1.86 12.19 -11.51
C ASP A 342 2.69 12.54 -10.27
N PHE A 343 2.91 11.58 -9.36
CA PHE A 343 3.89 11.68 -8.29
C PHE A 343 5.29 11.78 -8.90
N SER A 344 5.62 12.98 -9.35
CA SER A 344 6.99 13.35 -9.63
C SER A 344 7.69 13.32 -8.29
N SER A 345 8.70 12.46 -8.13
CA SER A 345 9.74 12.76 -7.16
C SER A 345 10.44 14.03 -7.67
N VAL A 346 9.84 15.18 -7.35
CA VAL A 346 10.62 16.37 -7.09
C VAL A 346 11.57 15.88 -6.02
N SER A 347 12.84 15.62 -6.41
CA SER A 347 13.93 15.29 -5.51
C SER A 347 13.61 16.01 -4.22
N ALA A 348 13.42 15.26 -3.13
CA ALA A 348 13.10 15.86 -1.85
C ALA A 348 14.21 16.87 -1.57
N VAL A 349 13.98 18.13 -1.96
CA VAL A 349 14.64 19.27 -1.39
C VAL A 349 14.07 19.16 0.00
N THR A 350 14.83 18.48 0.86
CA THR A 350 14.67 18.55 2.30
C THR A 350 14.36 20.01 2.53
N ALA A 351 13.13 20.33 2.91
CA ALA A 351 12.72 21.70 3.16
C ALA A 351 13.43 22.09 4.46
N VAL A 352 14.76 22.23 4.39
CA VAL A 352 15.55 22.93 5.36
C VAL A 352 14.99 24.33 5.25
N ASN A 353 14.18 24.70 6.22
CA ASN A 353 13.49 25.97 6.27
C ASN A 353 14.58 27.02 6.61
N ARG A 354 15.50 27.31 5.67
CA ARG A 354 16.69 28.15 5.87
C ARG A 354 16.29 29.61 5.94
N TYR A 355 15.27 29.98 5.17
CA TYR A 355 14.77 31.35 5.14
C TYR A 355 13.50 31.48 5.99
N ARG A 356 13.42 32.62 6.68
CA ARG A 356 12.24 33.06 7.42
C ARG A 356 11.73 34.33 6.77
N VAL A 357 10.41 34.42 6.67
CA VAL A 357 9.75 35.59 6.14
C VAL A 357 8.62 35.99 7.07
N SER A 358 8.48 37.28 7.33
CA SER A 358 7.33 37.84 8.02
C SER A 358 6.31 38.38 7.00
N ASN A 359 5.03 38.27 7.33
CA ASN A 359 4.01 39.01 6.60
C ASN A 359 4.27 40.53 6.70
N PRO A 360 3.77 41.34 5.73
CA PRO A 360 3.88 42.78 5.77
C PRO A 360 3.38 43.36 7.09
N PHE A 361 4.21 44.15 7.76
CA PHE A 361 3.84 45.02 8.88
C PHE A 361 4.37 46.42 8.57
N ASN A 362 3.53 47.46 8.66
CA ASN A 362 3.83 48.80 8.14
C ASN A 362 4.43 48.75 6.72
N GLU A 363 3.75 48.04 5.81
CA GLU A 363 4.13 47.94 4.40
C GLU A 363 5.49 47.27 4.12
N ASN A 364 6.05 46.52 5.07
CA ASN A 364 7.37 45.91 4.91
C ASN A 364 7.36 44.41 5.18
N ILE A 365 7.87 43.64 4.22
CA ILE A 365 8.15 42.21 4.36
C ILE A 365 9.60 42.06 4.84
N SER A 366 9.83 41.32 5.92
CA SER A 366 11.20 41.00 6.37
C SER A 366 11.57 39.58 5.94
N LEU A 367 12.69 39.44 5.26
CA LEU A 367 13.33 38.17 4.90
C LEU A 367 14.66 38.04 5.62
N TRP A 368 14.94 36.89 6.25
CA TRP A 368 16.25 36.59 6.81
C TRP A 368 16.55 35.11 6.75
N LYS A 369 17.84 34.74 6.87
CA LYS A 369 18.27 33.34 6.96
C LYS A 369 18.61 32.94 8.39
N GLN A 370 18.28 31.71 8.77
CA GLN A 370 18.68 31.09 10.05
C GLN A 370 19.92 30.22 9.86
N GLY A 371 21.04 30.59 10.48
CA GLY A 371 22.29 29.83 10.43
C GLY A 371 23.00 29.84 9.06
N GLY A 372 24.12 29.11 8.95
CA GLY A 372 24.96 29.03 7.73
C GLY A 372 25.80 30.29 7.44
N GLY A 373 26.67 30.24 6.42
CA GLY A 373 27.49 31.39 5.96
C GLY A 373 26.73 32.34 5.02
N VAL A 374 27.36 33.46 4.66
CA VAL A 374 26.81 34.47 3.72
C VAL A 374 26.34 33.82 2.42
N GLU A 375 25.17 34.20 1.91
CA GLU A 375 24.59 33.58 0.71
C GLU A 375 23.97 34.62 -0.22
N ARG A 376 24.24 34.50 -1.53
CA ARG A 376 23.56 35.27 -2.56
C ARG A 376 22.29 34.53 -2.99
N VAL A 377 21.16 35.23 -2.97
CA VAL A 377 19.85 34.66 -3.31
C VAL A 377 19.13 35.53 -4.33
N LYS A 378 18.37 34.90 -5.22
CA LYS A 378 17.38 35.56 -6.07
C LYS A 378 15.99 35.42 -5.45
N ILE A 379 15.26 36.52 -5.31
CA ILE A 379 13.93 36.57 -4.71
C ILE A 379 12.93 37.02 -5.76
N GLN A 380 11.78 36.37 -5.79
CA GLN A 380 10.64 36.78 -6.60
C GLN A 380 9.37 36.74 -5.75
N ILE A 381 8.53 37.77 -5.83
CA ILE A 381 7.18 37.74 -5.24
C ILE A 381 6.16 37.75 -6.37
N ILE A 382 5.27 36.76 -6.36
CA ILE A 382 4.29 36.51 -7.41
C ILE A 382 2.89 36.48 -6.78
N SER A 383 1.91 37.08 -7.44
CA SER A 383 0.50 36.97 -7.05
C SER A 383 -0.04 35.55 -7.27
N ILE A 384 -1.17 35.21 -6.65
CA ILE A 384 -1.86 33.93 -6.90
C ILE A 384 -2.33 33.75 -8.36
N LEU A 385 -2.39 34.83 -9.14
CA LEU A 385 -2.73 34.81 -10.56
C LEU A 385 -1.49 34.67 -11.46
N GLY A 386 -0.29 34.54 -10.88
CA GLY A 386 0.96 34.36 -11.61
C GLY A 386 1.65 35.67 -12.03
N GLU A 387 1.18 36.83 -11.57
CA GLU A 387 1.80 38.13 -11.87
C GLU A 387 3.05 38.34 -11.00
N LEU A 388 4.20 38.65 -11.62
CA LEU A 388 5.43 38.99 -10.91
C LEU A 388 5.37 40.44 -10.39
N LEU A 389 5.48 40.61 -9.07
CA LEU A 389 5.33 41.90 -8.39
C LEU A 389 6.65 42.47 -7.86
N PHE A 390 7.63 41.60 -7.58
CA PHE A 390 8.94 41.99 -7.09
C PHE A 390 9.97 40.97 -7.54
N GLU A 391 11.15 41.41 -7.95
CA GLU A 391 12.31 40.57 -8.21
C GLU A 391 13.57 41.29 -7.76
N ASP A 392 14.47 40.58 -7.09
CA ASP A 392 15.75 41.13 -6.66
C ASP A 392 16.80 40.03 -6.48
N GLU A 393 18.08 40.40 -6.57
CA GLU A 393 19.22 39.55 -6.24
C GLU A 393 20.02 40.18 -5.11
N ILE A 394 20.01 39.53 -3.95
CA ILE A 394 20.59 40.09 -2.73
C ILE A 394 21.61 39.15 -2.11
N THR A 395 22.43 39.69 -1.21
CA THR A 395 23.29 38.90 -0.32
C THR A 395 22.71 38.93 1.09
N LEU A 396 22.38 37.76 1.63
CA LEU A 396 21.86 37.60 2.99
C LEU A 396 22.98 37.22 3.96
N PHE A 397 23.15 38.03 5.00
CA PHE A 397 23.99 37.71 6.15
C PHE A 397 23.17 36.97 7.22
N PRO A 398 23.78 36.05 7.99
CA PRO A 398 23.05 35.25 8.97
C PRO A 398 22.49 36.15 10.09
N GLY A 399 21.19 36.08 10.33
CA GLY A 399 20.51 36.89 11.37
C GLY A 399 20.16 38.32 10.95
N GLU A 400 20.65 38.82 9.81
CA GLU A 400 20.26 40.13 9.28
C GLU A 400 18.95 40.04 8.49
N LYS A 401 18.11 41.06 8.63
CA LYS A 401 16.84 41.17 7.92
C LYS A 401 17.01 42.03 6.68
N TYR A 402 16.68 41.46 5.54
CA TYR A 402 16.40 42.21 4.31
C TYR A 402 14.94 42.66 4.31
N ILE A 403 14.71 43.93 3.98
CA ILE A 403 13.38 44.54 3.98
C ILE A 403 12.93 44.75 2.54
N ILE A 404 11.76 44.20 2.21
CA ILE A 404 11.12 44.35 0.91
C ILE A 404 9.89 45.26 1.10
N PRO A 405 9.86 46.43 0.45
CA PRO A 405 8.69 47.30 0.45
C PRO A 405 7.51 46.62 -0.24
N ALA A 406 6.36 46.62 0.41
CA ALA A 406 5.12 46.01 -0.03
C ALA A 406 3.99 47.05 -0.17
N GLU A 407 4.29 48.35 -0.17
CA GLU A 407 3.32 49.46 -0.27
C GLU A 407 2.35 49.28 -1.44
N ASN A 408 2.88 48.86 -2.60
CA ASN A 408 2.11 48.68 -3.82
C ASN A 408 1.32 47.36 -3.90
N PHE A 409 1.47 46.47 -2.91
CA PHE A 409 0.76 45.19 -2.90
C PHE A 409 -0.66 45.42 -2.40
N ARG A 410 -1.66 44.75 -2.99
CA ARG A 410 -3.03 44.78 -2.46
C ARG A 410 -3.19 43.82 -1.28
N ALA A 411 -4.25 43.95 -0.49
CA ALA A 411 -4.60 42.91 0.47
C ALA A 411 -4.82 41.56 -0.25
N GLY A 412 -4.22 40.48 0.25
CA GLY A 412 -4.28 39.17 -0.40
C GLY A 412 -3.10 38.25 -0.10
N PHE A 413 -3.07 37.14 -0.85
CA PHE A 413 -2.02 36.11 -0.77
C PHE A 413 -0.99 36.28 -1.89
N TYR A 414 0.27 36.07 -1.53
CA TYR A 414 1.40 36.08 -2.46
C TYR A 414 2.33 34.90 -2.20
N LEU A 415 3.06 34.50 -3.23
CA LEU A 415 4.10 33.48 -3.15
C LEU A 415 5.46 34.16 -3.32
N MET A 416 6.33 34.02 -2.33
CA MET A 416 7.73 34.42 -2.43
C MET A 416 8.59 33.20 -2.77
N SER A 417 9.24 33.21 -3.93
CA SER A 417 10.25 32.23 -4.32
C SER A 417 11.65 32.76 -3.99
N ILE A 418 12.47 31.94 -3.33
CA ILE A 418 13.84 32.26 -2.93
C ILE A 418 14.76 31.19 -3.53
N HIS A 419 15.71 31.62 -4.36
CA HIS A 419 16.65 30.77 -5.08
C HIS A 419 18.06 31.01 -4.55
N GLY A 420 18.57 30.09 -3.74
CA GLY A 420 19.93 30.09 -3.21
C GLY A 420 20.82 29.05 -3.87
N ALA A 421 21.98 28.79 -3.29
CA ALA A 421 22.95 27.84 -3.85
C ALA A 421 22.42 26.39 -3.72
N GLY A 422 21.84 25.87 -4.81
CA GLY A 422 21.29 24.52 -4.88
C GLY A 422 19.97 24.31 -4.15
N ILE A 423 19.30 25.39 -3.71
CA ILE A 423 18.03 25.32 -2.98
C ILE A 423 17.03 26.31 -3.58
N LYS A 424 15.77 25.88 -3.69
CA LYS A 424 14.62 26.71 -3.99
C LYS A 424 13.60 26.56 -2.87
N GLU A 425 13.27 27.65 -2.18
CA GLU A 425 12.21 27.69 -1.17
C GLU A 425 11.06 28.59 -1.63
N VAL A 426 9.82 28.18 -1.35
CA VAL A 426 8.63 29.01 -1.59
C VAL A 426 7.95 29.30 -0.26
N LYS A 427 7.65 30.58 0.01
CA LYS A 427 6.95 31.05 1.22
C LYS A 427 5.63 31.72 0.85
N ARG A 428 4.60 31.46 1.65
CA ARG A 428 3.34 32.19 1.57
C ARG A 428 3.44 33.51 2.34
N ILE A 429 3.04 34.60 1.69
CA ILE A 429 2.92 35.93 2.29
C ILE A 429 1.44 36.32 2.31
N VAL A 430 0.99 36.91 3.41
CA VAL A 430 -0.37 37.40 3.60
C VAL A 430 -0.31 38.88 3.92
N LYS A 431 -0.81 39.72 3.02
CA LYS A 431 -1.04 41.14 3.29
C LYS A 431 -2.50 41.32 3.71
N GLN A 432 -2.73 41.86 4.89
CA GLN A 432 -4.08 42.20 5.37
C GLN A 432 -4.53 43.54 4.81
#